data_AF-A0A9E4I3P7-F1
#
_entry.id   AF-A0A9E4I3P7-F1
#
_cell.length_a   1.000
_cell.length_b   1.000
_cell.length_c   1.000
_cell.angle_alpha   90.00
_cell.angle_beta   90.00
_cell.angle_gamma   90.00
#
_symmetry.space_group_name_H-M   'P 1'
#
loop_
_entity.id
_entity.type
_entity.pdbx_description
1 polymer ?
#
loop_
_entity_poly.entity_id
_entity_poly.type
_entity_poly.pdbx_seq_one_letter_code
_entity_poly.pdbx_strand_id
1 'polypeptide(L)'
;MYEIKKGVPPPDRKRANRPTKYPWEKLAVGDSFLVPEGTLKRSSVQFATWKANRAYPDRRFATRAVDGGIRVWRIAWLTGESGTFEVEKGVPMPEPGGPDRRTKYPWDKLDVGDSFLVPHGAVQPQSVRTAASKANLAYPGRRFITSAVDDGVRVWRTA
;
A
#
# COMPACT_ATOMS: atom_id res chain seq x y z
N MET A 1 10.06 -30.16 -7.79
CA MET A 1 11.53 -30.13 -7.99
C MET A 1 11.77 -29.68 -9.43
N TYR A 2 12.53 -28.61 -9.66
CA TYR A 2 12.81 -28.12 -11.02
C TYR A 2 14.20 -28.57 -11.46
N GLU A 3 14.31 -29.11 -12.67
CA GLU A 3 15.56 -29.52 -13.28
C GLU A 3 16.27 -28.30 -13.91
N ILE A 4 17.51 -28.01 -13.49
CA ILE A 4 18.30 -26.88 -14.02
C ILE A 4 19.24 -27.43 -15.10
N LYS A 5 18.95 -27.12 -16.36
CA LYS A 5 19.82 -27.44 -17.50
C LYS A 5 20.81 -26.31 -17.76
N LYS A 6 22.11 -26.62 -17.72
CA LYS A 6 23.21 -25.68 -18.03
C LYS A 6 23.58 -25.77 -19.51
N GLY A 7 23.92 -24.63 -20.12
CA GLY A 7 24.39 -24.58 -21.52
C GLY A 7 23.30 -24.44 -22.59
N VAL A 8 22.05 -24.16 -22.22
CA VAL A 8 21.01 -23.80 -23.19
C VAL A 8 21.26 -22.36 -23.67
N PRO A 9 21.52 -22.11 -24.96
CA PRO A 9 21.73 -20.76 -25.46
C PRO A 9 20.47 -19.93 -25.21
N PRO A 10 20.61 -18.67 -24.73
CA PRO A 10 19.46 -17.82 -24.51
C PRO A 10 18.70 -17.63 -25.83
N PRO A 11 17.37 -17.60 -25.81
CA PRO A 11 16.59 -17.38 -27.02
C PRO A 11 16.98 -16.04 -27.65
N ASP A 12 17.02 -16.00 -28.98
CA ASP A 12 17.27 -14.76 -29.71
C ASP A 12 16.36 -13.65 -29.20
N ARG A 13 16.98 -12.53 -28.80
CA ARG A 13 16.25 -11.35 -28.35
C ARG A 13 15.40 -10.82 -29.51
N LYS A 14 14.11 -11.18 -29.56
CA LYS A 14 13.19 -10.69 -30.58
C LYS A 14 12.92 -9.18 -30.41
N ARG A 15 13.79 -8.41 -31.09
CA ARG A 15 13.66 -7.08 -31.72
C ARG A 15 13.59 -5.81 -30.85
N ALA A 16 14.55 -4.93 -31.15
CA ALA A 16 14.70 -3.55 -30.73
C ALA A 16 13.76 -2.54 -31.43
N ASN A 17 12.67 -2.98 -32.08
CA ASN A 17 11.80 -2.11 -32.89
C ASN A 17 10.32 -2.52 -32.85
N ARG A 18 9.86 -3.11 -31.73
CA ARG A 18 8.44 -3.43 -31.58
C ARG A 18 7.67 -2.15 -31.26
N PRO A 19 6.64 -1.77 -32.05
CA PRO A 19 5.80 -0.64 -31.70
C PRO A 19 5.20 -0.82 -30.30
N THR A 20 5.07 0.29 -29.57
CA THR A 20 4.55 0.25 -28.20
C THR A 20 3.13 -0.32 -28.20
N LYS A 21 2.89 -1.31 -27.33
CA LYS A 21 1.61 -2.03 -27.23
C LYS A 21 0.39 -1.13 -27.02
N TYR A 22 0.60 0.07 -26.46
CA TYR A 22 -0.45 1.02 -26.14
C TYR A 22 -0.10 2.40 -26.74
N PRO A 23 -1.12 3.22 -27.06
CA PRO A 23 -0.95 4.49 -27.75
C PRO A 23 -0.53 5.63 -26.82
N TRP A 24 0.47 5.42 -25.97
CA TRP A 24 0.90 6.38 -24.93
C TRP A 24 1.21 7.78 -25.48
N GLU A 25 1.85 7.83 -26.64
CA GLU A 25 2.27 9.08 -27.30
C GLU A 25 1.09 9.88 -27.87
N LYS A 26 0.03 9.17 -28.27
CA LYS A 26 -1.11 9.74 -28.98
C LYS A 26 -2.19 10.32 -28.06
N LEU A 27 -2.18 9.96 -26.78
CA LEU A 27 -3.19 10.44 -25.84
C LEU A 27 -2.97 11.94 -25.51
N ALA A 28 -4.02 12.75 -25.65
CA ALA A 28 -4.13 14.08 -25.08
C ALA A 28 -4.54 14.01 -23.60
N VAL A 29 -4.34 15.09 -22.82
CA VAL A 29 -4.84 15.13 -21.44
C VAL A 29 -6.36 15.04 -21.47
N GLY A 30 -6.95 14.14 -20.67
CA GLY A 30 -8.38 13.83 -20.68
C GLY A 30 -8.73 12.61 -21.52
N ASP A 31 -7.88 12.24 -22.49
CA ASP A 31 -8.13 11.05 -23.31
C ASP A 31 -7.99 9.76 -22.51
N SER A 32 -8.72 8.74 -22.97
CA SER A 32 -8.62 7.40 -22.42
C SER A 32 -8.78 6.33 -23.48
N PHE A 33 -8.25 5.14 -23.19
CA PHE A 33 -8.52 3.94 -23.96
C PHE A 33 -8.90 2.77 -23.04
N LEU A 34 -9.76 1.88 -23.53
CA LEU A 34 -10.18 0.68 -22.81
C LEU A 34 -9.34 -0.51 -23.26
N VAL A 35 -8.79 -1.25 -22.30
CA VAL A 35 -8.28 -2.61 -22.50
C VAL A 35 -9.43 -3.56 -22.17
N PRO A 36 -10.03 -4.25 -23.15
CA PRO A 36 -11.16 -5.13 -22.90
C PRO A 36 -10.80 -6.23 -21.91
N GLU A 37 -11.77 -6.63 -21.10
CA GLU A 37 -11.64 -7.79 -20.21
C GLU A 37 -11.24 -9.04 -21.00
N GLY A 38 -10.52 -9.96 -20.35
CA GLY A 38 -10.00 -11.18 -21.00
C GLY A 38 -8.79 -10.97 -21.91
N THR A 39 -8.54 -9.74 -22.38
CA THR A 39 -7.37 -9.44 -23.23
C THR A 39 -6.06 -9.62 -22.45
N LEU A 40 -6.00 -9.07 -21.24
CA LEU A 40 -4.83 -9.12 -20.36
C LEU A 40 -5.25 -9.08 -18.88
N LYS A 41 -4.38 -9.61 -18.03
CA LYS A 41 -4.48 -9.43 -16.57
C LYS A 41 -4.30 -7.96 -16.19
N ARG A 42 -5.00 -7.54 -15.13
CA ARG A 42 -4.90 -6.19 -14.56
C ARG A 42 -3.49 -5.76 -14.21
N SER A 43 -2.72 -6.67 -13.61
CA SER A 43 -1.33 -6.44 -13.26
C SER A 43 -0.46 -6.11 -14.48
N SER A 44 -0.72 -6.71 -15.63
CA SER A 44 0.01 -6.42 -16.88
C SER A 44 -0.24 -5.00 -17.38
N VAL A 45 -1.49 -4.52 -17.31
CA VAL A 45 -1.85 -3.15 -17.73
C VAL A 45 -1.27 -2.11 -16.75
N GLN A 46 -1.33 -2.39 -15.44
CA GLN A 46 -0.71 -1.55 -14.42
C GLN A 46 0.80 -1.43 -14.60
N PHE A 47 1.48 -2.56 -14.86
CA PHE A 47 2.92 -2.58 -15.09
C PHE A 47 3.32 -1.79 -16.34
N ALA A 48 2.56 -1.92 -17.43
CA ALA A 48 2.81 -1.14 -18.64
C ALA A 48 2.60 0.36 -18.41
N THR A 49 1.59 0.74 -17.62
CA THR A 49 1.31 2.13 -17.25
C THR A 49 2.42 2.72 -16.38
N TRP A 50 2.95 1.93 -15.43
CA TRP A 50 4.11 2.33 -14.63
C TRP A 50 5.36 2.57 -15.49
N LYS A 51 5.61 1.71 -16.50
CA LYS A 51 6.70 1.94 -17.47
C LYS A 51 6.49 3.21 -18.28
N ALA A 52 5.26 3.45 -18.74
CA ALA A 52 4.93 4.67 -19.49
C ALA A 52 5.19 5.93 -18.65
N ASN A 53 4.77 5.96 -17.38
CA ASN A 53 5.05 7.07 -16.47
C ASN A 53 6.55 7.34 -16.20
N ARG A 54 7.42 6.35 -16.46
CA ARG A 54 8.88 6.53 -16.39
C ARG A 54 9.49 6.96 -17.73
N ALA A 55 8.91 6.52 -18.83
CA ALA A 55 9.36 6.85 -20.19
C ALA A 55 8.94 8.26 -20.63
N TYR A 56 7.80 8.76 -20.13
CA TYR A 56 7.26 10.08 -20.44
C TYR A 56 7.15 10.92 -19.15
N PRO A 57 8.25 11.54 -18.68
CA PRO A 57 8.28 12.24 -17.39
C PRO A 57 7.35 13.47 -17.33
N ASP A 58 7.06 14.07 -18.47
CA ASP A 58 6.14 15.19 -18.70
C ASP A 58 4.67 14.75 -18.78
N ARG A 59 4.40 13.44 -18.73
CA ARG A 59 3.05 12.87 -18.87
C ARG A 59 2.69 12.06 -17.63
N ARG A 60 1.38 11.94 -17.41
CA ARG A 60 0.87 11.09 -16.35
C ARG A 60 -0.29 10.24 -16.86
N PHE A 61 -0.25 8.97 -16.48
CA PHE A 61 -1.25 7.99 -16.84
C PHE A 61 -1.82 7.31 -15.60
N ALA A 62 -3.13 7.11 -15.58
CA ALA A 62 -3.86 6.40 -14.52
C ALA A 62 -4.64 5.21 -15.09
N THR A 63 -4.83 4.17 -14.28
CA THR A 63 -5.62 2.99 -14.65
C THR A 63 -6.71 2.72 -13.63
N ARG A 64 -7.89 2.28 -14.08
CA ARG A 64 -8.98 1.82 -13.21
C ARG A 64 -9.73 0.67 -13.87
N ALA A 65 -10.16 -0.29 -13.05
CA ALA A 65 -11.11 -1.30 -13.50
C ALA A 65 -12.48 -0.63 -13.68
N VAL A 66 -13.11 -0.88 -14.81
CA VAL A 66 -14.44 -0.39 -15.19
C VAL A 66 -15.22 -1.56 -15.77
N ASP A 67 -16.52 -1.39 -16.00
CA ASP A 67 -17.29 -2.38 -16.74
C ASP A 67 -16.68 -2.62 -18.13
N GLY A 68 -16.54 -3.89 -18.51
CA GLY A 68 -15.90 -4.30 -19.76
C GLY A 68 -14.37 -4.25 -19.80
N GLY A 69 -13.67 -3.96 -18.70
CA GLY A 69 -12.21 -4.15 -18.59
C GLY A 69 -11.45 -3.10 -17.80
N ILE A 70 -10.29 -2.67 -18.31
CA ILE A 70 -9.41 -1.71 -17.63
C ILE A 70 -9.25 -0.49 -18.50
N ARG A 71 -9.70 0.65 -18.01
CA ARG A 71 -9.53 1.92 -18.70
C ARG A 71 -8.27 2.61 -18.22
N VAL A 72 -7.56 3.20 -19.17
CA VAL A 72 -6.32 3.94 -18.96
C VAL A 72 -6.52 5.36 -19.46
N TRP A 73 -6.26 6.34 -18.61
CA TRP A 73 -6.38 7.77 -18.93
C TRP A 73 -5.00 8.40 -19.03
N ARG A 74 -4.85 9.38 -19.93
CA ARG A 74 -3.83 10.41 -19.76
C ARG A 74 -4.44 11.53 -18.93
N ILE A 75 -3.89 11.73 -17.74
CA ILE A 75 -4.32 12.78 -16.81
C ILE A 75 -3.33 13.95 -16.87
N ALA A 76 -3.79 15.15 -16.51
CA ALA A 76 -2.87 16.26 -16.29
C ALA A 76 -1.90 15.88 -15.16
N TRP A 77 -0.64 16.28 -15.28
CA TRP A 77 0.19 16.41 -14.09
C TRP A 77 -0.54 17.40 -13.17
N LEU A 78 -0.66 17.10 -11.88
CA LEU A 78 -1.29 18.01 -10.92
C LEU A 78 -0.38 19.23 -10.71
N THR A 79 -0.39 20.13 -11.69
CA THR A 79 -0.05 21.56 -11.58
C THR A 79 -1.21 22.37 -12.16
N GLY A 80 -2.44 21.90 -11.94
CA GLY A 80 -3.66 22.68 -12.13
C GLY A 80 -4.25 22.90 -10.76
N GLU A 81 -4.47 24.16 -10.42
CA GLU A 81 -5.06 24.70 -9.19
C GLU A 81 -5.60 23.62 -8.26
N SER A 82 -4.80 23.33 -7.22
CA SER A 82 -5.40 22.90 -5.97
C SER A 82 -6.54 23.86 -5.73
N GLY A 83 -7.79 23.40 -5.86
CA GLY A 83 -8.93 24.14 -5.33
C GLY A 83 -8.48 24.64 -3.97
N THR A 84 -8.53 25.95 -3.77
CA THR A 84 -8.03 26.58 -2.55
C THR A 84 -8.75 25.91 -1.40
N PHE A 85 -8.12 24.94 -0.77
CA PHE A 85 -8.51 24.50 0.56
C PHE A 85 -8.21 25.73 1.40
N GLU A 86 -9.25 26.45 1.82
CA GLU A 86 -9.11 27.44 2.86
C GLU A 86 -8.57 26.69 4.08
N VAL A 87 -7.27 26.81 4.32
CA VAL A 87 -6.65 26.33 5.55
C VAL A 87 -7.11 27.31 6.62
N GLU A 88 -8.22 26.97 7.26
CA GLU A 88 -8.76 27.65 8.41
C GLU A 88 -7.72 27.57 9.54
N LYS A 89 -6.90 28.61 9.67
CA LYS A 89 -5.93 28.75 10.76
C LYS A 89 -6.63 29.39 11.95
N GLY A 90 -6.55 28.76 13.11
CA GLY A 90 -7.21 29.25 14.32
C GLY A 90 -8.56 28.57 14.63
N VAL A 91 -8.93 27.51 13.91
CA VAL A 91 -9.92 26.55 14.44
C VAL A 91 -9.34 26.01 15.74
N PRO A 92 -10.00 26.22 16.90
CA PRO A 92 -9.51 25.69 18.15
C PRO A 92 -9.37 24.18 17.98
N MET A 93 -8.16 23.69 18.21
CA MET A 93 -7.88 22.26 18.20
C MET A 93 -8.95 21.62 19.10
N PRO A 94 -9.76 20.66 18.61
CA PRO A 94 -10.71 20.00 19.49
C PRO A 94 -9.92 19.51 20.70
N GLU A 95 -10.46 19.73 21.90
CA GLU A 95 -9.90 19.20 23.14
C GLU A 95 -9.36 17.80 22.84
N PRO A 96 -8.04 17.56 22.97
CA PRO A 96 -7.46 16.26 22.71
C PRO A 96 -8.35 15.25 23.40
N GLY A 97 -9.00 14.35 22.62
CA GLY A 97 -10.04 13.48 23.15
C GLY A 97 -9.56 12.93 24.49
N GLY A 98 -10.32 13.25 25.55
CA GLY A 98 -9.83 13.50 26.91
C GLY A 98 -8.88 12.45 27.51
N PRO A 99 -8.37 12.70 28.73
CA PRO A 99 -7.37 11.85 29.39
C PRO A 99 -7.76 10.36 29.50
N ASP A 100 -9.04 10.02 29.33
CA ASP A 100 -9.58 8.67 29.39
C ASP A 100 -9.73 8.00 28.01
N ARG A 101 -8.87 8.30 27.03
CA ARG A 101 -8.71 7.42 25.85
C ARG A 101 -8.03 6.12 26.30
N ARG A 102 -8.76 5.30 27.08
CA ARG A 102 -8.31 4.00 27.61
C ARG A 102 -7.62 3.26 26.48
N THR A 103 -6.32 3.05 26.63
CA THR A 103 -5.57 2.30 25.64
C THR A 103 -6.26 0.95 25.49
N LYS A 104 -6.58 0.58 24.25
CA LYS A 104 -7.28 -0.68 23.91
C LYS A 104 -6.67 -1.92 24.58
N TYR A 105 -5.39 -1.82 24.94
CA TYR A 105 -4.64 -2.84 25.65
C TYR A 105 -3.98 -2.24 26.90
N PRO A 106 -3.77 -3.06 27.95
CA PRO A 106 -3.27 -2.62 29.24
C PRO A 106 -1.74 -2.47 29.24
N TRP A 107 -1.18 -1.63 28.36
CA TRP A 107 0.27 -1.46 28.19
C TRP A 107 0.99 -0.93 29.45
N ASP A 108 0.31 -0.04 30.16
CA ASP A 108 0.75 0.65 31.36
C ASP A 108 0.82 -0.29 32.57
N LYS A 109 -0.07 -1.29 32.61
CA LYS A 109 -0.26 -2.24 33.72
C LYS A 109 0.59 -3.50 33.65
N LEU A 110 1.38 -3.68 32.58
CA LEU A 110 2.25 -4.84 32.44
C LEU A 110 3.59 -4.60 33.12
N ASP A 111 3.96 -5.49 34.03
CA ASP A 111 5.31 -5.58 34.58
C ASP A 111 6.24 -6.38 33.65
N VAL A 112 7.55 -6.27 33.85
CA VAL A 112 8.52 -7.02 33.04
C VAL A 112 8.32 -8.51 33.30
N GLY A 113 8.08 -9.29 32.24
CA GLY A 113 7.73 -10.70 32.31
C GLY A 113 6.24 -10.98 32.15
N ASP A 114 5.38 -9.97 32.33
CA ASP A 114 3.93 -10.15 32.15
C ASP A 114 3.56 -10.33 30.68
N SER A 115 2.47 -11.07 30.47
CA SER A 115 1.88 -11.24 29.16
C SER A 115 0.36 -11.28 29.21
N PHE A 116 -0.27 -10.84 28.13
CA PHE A 116 -1.70 -11.03 27.92
C PHE A 116 -1.97 -11.67 26.55
N LEU A 117 -3.05 -12.43 26.47
CA LEU A 117 -3.49 -13.09 25.25
C LEU A 117 -4.63 -12.31 24.63
N VAL A 118 -4.52 -12.06 23.32
CA VAL A 118 -5.61 -11.54 22.50
C VAL A 118 -6.19 -12.71 21.71
N PRO A 119 -7.39 -13.20 22.03
CA PRO A 119 -7.98 -14.37 21.38
C PRO A 119 -8.18 -14.18 19.88
N HIS A 120 -8.14 -15.28 19.13
CA HIS A 120 -8.56 -15.26 17.72
C HIS A 120 -10.00 -14.76 17.60
N GLY A 121 -10.28 -13.99 16.53
CA GLY A 121 -11.61 -13.42 16.28
C GLY A 121 -11.91 -12.12 17.04
N ALA A 122 -11.20 -11.82 18.14
CA ALA A 122 -11.39 -10.54 18.85
C ALA A 122 -10.89 -9.35 18.02
N VAL A 123 -9.74 -9.51 17.36
CA VAL A 123 -9.14 -8.54 16.42
C VAL A 123 -8.22 -9.26 15.44
N GLN A 124 -7.93 -8.62 14.30
CA GLN A 124 -6.92 -9.14 13.37
C GLN A 124 -5.52 -9.12 14.01
N PRO A 125 -4.71 -10.19 13.86
CA PRO A 125 -3.36 -10.27 14.43
C PRO A 125 -2.44 -9.09 14.08
N GLN A 126 -2.55 -8.58 12.85
CA GLN A 126 -1.75 -7.44 12.39
C GLN A 126 -2.07 -6.15 13.14
N SER A 127 -3.31 -5.98 13.61
CA SER A 127 -3.71 -4.84 14.43
C SER A 127 -3.02 -4.85 15.80
N VAL A 128 -2.85 -6.04 16.39
CA VAL A 128 -2.14 -6.22 17.67
C VAL A 128 -0.66 -5.86 17.52
N ARG A 129 -0.01 -6.33 16.44
CA ARG A 129 1.39 -5.98 16.12
C ARG A 129 1.60 -4.49 15.96
N THR A 130 0.68 -3.82 15.26
CA THR A 130 0.75 -2.37 15.04
C THR A 130 0.59 -1.60 16.36
N ALA A 131 -0.32 -2.06 17.23
CA ALA A 131 -0.52 -1.47 18.55
C ALA A 131 0.72 -1.64 19.46
N ALA A 132 1.36 -2.82 19.45
CA ALA A 132 2.60 -3.05 20.20
C ALA A 132 3.76 -2.16 19.71
N SER A 133 3.89 -1.96 18.40
CA SER A 133 4.88 -1.03 17.84
C SER A 133 4.67 0.41 18.31
N LYS A 134 3.41 0.87 18.32
CA LYS A 134 3.07 2.20 18.87
C LYS A 134 3.31 2.28 20.37
N ALA A 135 3.06 1.22 21.13
CA ALA A 135 3.35 1.17 22.56
C ALA A 135 4.86 1.31 22.83
N ASN A 136 5.72 0.67 22.03
CA ASN A 136 7.18 0.83 22.15
C ASN A 136 7.65 2.28 21.93
N LEU A 137 6.94 3.04 21.08
CA LEU A 137 7.21 4.47 20.89
C LEU A 137 6.66 5.33 22.03
N ALA A 138 5.50 4.96 22.57
CA ALA A 138 4.81 5.72 23.60
C ALA A 138 5.40 5.53 25.01
N TYR A 139 6.07 4.42 25.27
CA TYR A 139 6.68 4.10 26.55
C TYR A 139 8.20 3.90 26.40
N PRO A 140 9.00 4.98 26.35
CA PRO A 140 10.46 4.88 26.28
C PRO A 140 11.02 4.01 27.41
N GLY A 141 11.92 3.09 27.07
CA GLY A 141 12.51 2.16 28.03
C GLY A 141 11.67 0.90 28.30
N ARG A 142 10.41 0.83 27.84
CA ARG A 142 9.63 -0.41 27.83
C ARG A 142 9.75 -1.10 26.47
N ARG A 143 9.69 -2.43 26.47
CA ARG A 143 9.70 -3.25 25.25
C ARG A 143 8.56 -4.26 25.29
N PHE A 144 7.71 -4.18 24.29
CA PHE A 144 6.63 -5.12 24.04
C PHE A 144 6.92 -5.95 22.80
N ILE A 145 6.77 -7.27 22.93
CA ILE A 145 6.89 -8.23 21.82
C ILE A 145 5.56 -8.95 21.63
N THR A 146 5.30 -9.40 20.40
CA THR A 146 4.06 -10.13 20.07
C THR A 146 4.39 -11.39 19.30
N SER A 147 3.69 -12.48 19.57
CA SER A 147 3.79 -13.75 18.83
C SER A 147 2.41 -14.36 18.63
N ALA A 148 2.22 -15.02 17.49
CA ALA A 148 1.05 -15.85 17.27
C ALA A 148 1.21 -17.14 18.08
N VAL A 149 0.15 -17.53 18.77
CA VAL A 149 0.00 -18.79 19.49
C VAL A 149 -1.31 -19.44 19.04
N ASP A 150 -1.51 -20.71 19.39
CA ASP A 150 -2.67 -21.49 18.92
C ASP A 150 -4.01 -20.78 19.22
N ASP A 151 -4.11 -20.12 20.38
CA ASP A 151 -5.33 -19.45 20.83
C ASP A 151 -5.41 -17.95 20.49
N GLY A 152 -4.41 -17.36 19.83
CA GLY A 152 -4.46 -15.94 19.47
C GLY A 152 -3.12 -15.27 19.23
N VAL A 153 -3.04 -13.97 19.55
CA VAL A 153 -1.77 -13.24 19.63
C VAL A 153 -1.45 -12.95 21.08
N ARG A 154 -0.34 -13.50 21.57
CA ARG A 154 0.17 -13.19 22.90
C ARG A 154 1.13 -12.02 22.81
N VAL A 155 1.03 -11.12 23.79
CA VAL A 155 1.84 -9.92 23.91
C VAL A 155 2.58 -9.99 25.24
N TRP A 156 3.89 -9.79 25.22
CA TRP A 156 4.74 -9.78 26.42
C TRP A 156 5.36 -8.42 26.61
N ARG A 157 5.58 -8.02 27.86
CA ARG A 157 6.54 -6.98 28.21
C ARG A 157 7.88 -7.62 28.59
N THR A 158 8.93 -7.30 27.84
CA THR A 158 10.28 -7.88 28.01
C THR A 158 11.31 -6.90 28.54
N ALA A 159 11.00 -5.61 28.56
CA ALA A 159 11.77 -4.55 29.22
C ALA A 159 10.80 -3.44 29.66
#